data_AF-C7QB62-F1
#
_entry.id   AF-C7QB62-F1
#
_cell.length_a   1.000
_cell.length_b   1.000
_cell.length_c   1.000
_cell.angle_alpha   90.00
_cell.angle_beta   90.00
_cell.angle_gamma   90.00
#
_symmetry.space_group_name_H-M   'P 1'
#
loop_
_entity.id
_entity.type
_entity.pdbx_description
1 polymer ?
#
loop_
_entity_poly.entity_id
_entity_poly.type
_entity_poly.pdbx_seq_one_letter_code
_entity_poly.pdbx_strand_id
1 'polypeptide(L)'
;MHEIFVNYRTNDAHDAAFAIQADLTHRFGADKVFYASRSLKHGVPFGDALIREAGKARVLLAVIGSEWLKRDARGHRLVDDENDWVRREIVAALNAGTHVIPVLVGRTTDRLPNDLPPDIKDLLNFNYRRFDHREAEAQLPQIAAAVQEVVPGLIDNTEQKPEPPSMAGTTSTNQSGGSTIGTQGGRSVNVTGDHQGGTHLSGDTHGDVHISGDRRDGIHIDGDQSGGTNYGGAINTGGGTFIGSSRGNVHTGSGAQFNTLPTDDDPDDEQ
;
A
#
# COMPACT_ATOMS: atom_id res chain seq x y z
N MET A 1 -1.78 24.77 2.77
CA MET A 1 -2.83 24.50 1.76
C MET A 1 -2.37 23.26 1.02
N HIS A 2 -3.23 22.27 0.89
CA HIS A 2 -2.87 21.02 0.22
C HIS A 2 -2.82 21.27 -1.29
N GLU A 3 -1.73 20.86 -1.93
CA GLU A 3 -1.52 21.06 -3.36
C GLU A 3 -1.98 19.84 -4.17
N ILE A 4 -1.96 18.66 -3.54
CA ILE A 4 -2.29 17.37 -4.14
C ILE A 4 -3.50 16.77 -3.41
N PHE A 5 -4.52 16.36 -4.17
CA PHE A 5 -5.70 15.65 -3.66
C PHE A 5 -5.76 14.24 -4.25
N VAL A 6 -5.76 13.21 -3.41
CA VAL A 6 -5.91 11.80 -3.83
C VAL A 6 -7.36 11.37 -3.64
N ASN A 7 -8.08 11.27 -4.75
CA ASN A 7 -9.47 10.81 -4.84
C ASN A 7 -9.49 9.32 -5.19
N TYR A 8 -10.21 8.53 -4.39
CA TYR A 8 -10.33 7.09 -4.61
C TYR A 8 -11.58 6.53 -3.92
N ARG A 9 -12.02 5.35 -4.36
CA ARG A 9 -13.18 4.65 -3.77
C ARG A 9 -12.68 3.63 -2.74
N THR A 10 -13.20 3.64 -1.52
CA THR A 10 -12.70 2.74 -0.45
C THR A 10 -12.72 1.26 -0.82
N ASN A 11 -13.74 0.82 -1.56
CA ASN A 11 -13.89 -0.57 -1.99
C ASN A 11 -13.20 -0.87 -3.33
N ASP A 12 -12.37 0.04 -3.85
CA ASP A 12 -11.69 -0.11 -5.14
C ASP A 12 -10.26 0.45 -5.08
N ALA A 13 -9.28 -0.40 -5.40
CA ALA A 13 -7.87 0.01 -5.46
C ALA A 13 -7.34 0.74 -4.19
N HIS A 14 -7.84 0.37 -3.01
CA HIS A 14 -7.44 0.99 -1.74
C HIS A 14 -5.93 0.94 -1.50
N ASP A 15 -5.31 -0.23 -1.71
CA ASP A 15 -3.87 -0.43 -1.49
C ASP A 15 -3.02 0.41 -2.45
N ALA A 16 -3.49 0.58 -3.69
CA ALA A 16 -2.84 1.44 -4.67
C ALA A 16 -2.92 2.92 -4.27
N ALA A 17 -4.11 3.38 -3.87
CA ALA A 17 -4.29 4.75 -3.37
C ALA A 17 -3.42 5.02 -2.14
N PHE A 18 -3.29 4.05 -1.23
CA PHE A 18 -2.42 4.16 -0.06
C PHE A 18 -0.95 4.21 -0.44
N ALA A 19 -0.48 3.35 -1.36
CA ALA A 19 0.90 3.35 -1.83
C ALA A 19 1.27 4.68 -2.53
N ILE A 20 0.40 5.18 -3.41
CA ILE A 20 0.56 6.47 -4.09
C ILE A 20 0.61 7.61 -3.06
N GLN A 21 -0.31 7.62 -2.11
CA GLN A 21 -0.34 8.64 -1.06
C GLN A 21 0.93 8.60 -0.20
N ALA A 22 1.38 7.41 0.19
CA ALA A 22 2.59 7.25 1.01
C ALA A 22 3.83 7.76 0.28
N ASP A 23 4.00 7.43 -0.99
CA ASP A 23 5.12 7.91 -1.81
C ASP A 23 5.08 9.43 -1.99
N LEU A 24 3.93 10.01 -2.35
CA LEU A 24 3.79 11.46 -2.52
C LEU A 24 4.01 12.22 -1.21
N THR A 25 3.54 11.68 -0.08
CA THR A 25 3.80 12.24 1.24
C THR A 25 5.29 12.16 1.60
N HIS A 26 5.95 11.05 1.26
CA HIS A 26 7.37 10.88 1.47
C HIS A 26 8.20 11.89 0.68
N ARG A 27 7.83 12.13 -0.59
CA ARG A 27 8.51 13.07 -1.49
C ARG A 27 8.23 14.52 -1.14
N PHE A 28 6.97 14.90 -1.05
CA PHE A 28 6.55 16.31 -1.04
C PHE A 28 6.17 16.83 0.35
N GLY A 29 6.05 15.95 1.34
CA GLY A 29 5.62 16.29 2.69
C GLY A 29 4.12 16.08 2.92
N ALA A 30 3.78 15.77 4.17
CA ALA A 30 2.40 15.49 4.58
C ALA A 30 1.48 16.72 4.51
N ASP A 31 2.04 17.93 4.57
CA ASP A 31 1.29 19.18 4.44
C ASP A 31 0.81 19.45 3.01
N LYS A 32 1.44 18.82 2.01
CA LYS A 32 1.14 18.99 0.59
C LYS A 32 0.10 18.03 0.05
N VAL A 33 -0.09 16.88 0.69
CA VAL A 33 -0.98 15.80 0.24
C VAL A 33 -2.22 15.70 1.11
N PHE A 34 -3.39 15.75 0.48
CA PHE A 34 -4.69 15.46 1.09
C PHE A 34 -5.29 14.21 0.45
N TYR A 35 -5.92 13.33 1.24
CA TYR A 35 -6.49 12.08 0.75
C TYR A 35 -7.84 11.79 1.37
N ALA A 36 -8.76 11.24 0.56
CA ALA A 36 -10.19 11.23 0.86
C ALA A 36 -10.69 10.06 1.74
N SER A 37 -9.85 9.39 2.54
CA SER A 37 -10.29 8.18 3.29
C SER A 37 -10.16 8.19 4.80
N ARG A 38 -9.44 9.15 5.41
CA ARG A 38 -9.25 9.17 6.88
C ARG A 38 -9.98 10.28 7.62
N SER A 39 -10.91 10.99 6.97
CA SER A 39 -11.67 12.07 7.61
C SER A 39 -13.12 11.73 7.95
N LEU A 40 -13.53 10.47 7.90
CA LEU A 40 -14.73 10.01 8.60
C LEU A 40 -14.43 9.88 10.12
N LYS A 41 -14.07 10.99 10.77
CA LYS A 41 -14.32 11.11 12.21
C LYS A 41 -15.82 11.24 12.38
N HIS A 42 -16.41 10.26 13.06
CA HIS A 42 -17.84 10.23 13.39
C HIS A 42 -18.31 11.61 13.91
N GLY A 43 -19.32 12.23 13.25
CA GLY A 43 -20.10 13.33 13.83
C GLY A 43 -20.09 14.71 13.16
N VAL A 44 -19.52 14.94 11.97
CA VAL A 44 -19.64 16.23 11.25
C VAL A 44 -20.14 16.01 9.81
N PRO A 45 -20.97 16.91 9.23
CA PRO A 45 -21.30 16.89 7.79
C PRO A 45 -20.04 17.21 6.97
N PHE A 46 -19.20 16.19 6.71
CA PHE A 46 -17.85 16.34 6.15
C PHE A 46 -17.80 16.54 4.63
N GLY A 47 -18.94 16.38 3.96
CA GLY A 47 -19.03 16.40 2.51
C GLY A 47 -18.56 17.69 1.84
N ASP A 48 -19.07 18.82 2.33
CA ASP A 48 -18.78 20.12 1.74
C ASP A 48 -17.34 20.57 1.99
N ALA A 49 -16.72 20.07 3.06
CA ALA A 49 -15.32 20.31 3.35
C ALA A 49 -14.41 19.57 2.36
N LEU A 50 -14.69 18.29 2.06
CA LEU A 50 -13.93 17.50 1.09
C LEU A 50 -14.05 18.09 -0.32
N ILE A 51 -15.27 18.46 -0.74
CA ILE A 51 -15.53 19.13 -2.02
C ILE A 51 -14.73 20.44 -2.13
N ARG A 52 -14.71 21.24 -1.06
CA ARG A 52 -13.94 22.48 -1.03
C ARG A 52 -12.43 22.24 -1.13
N GLU A 53 -11.90 21.23 -0.47
CA GLU A 53 -10.46 20.95 -0.54
C GLU A 53 -10.09 20.36 -1.90
N ALA A 54 -10.95 19.55 -2.52
CA ALA A 54 -10.77 19.09 -3.90
C ALA A 54 -10.69 20.27 -4.89
N GLY A 55 -11.58 21.26 -4.77
CA GLY A 55 -11.56 22.45 -5.62
C GLY A 55 -10.44 23.46 -5.31
N LYS A 56 -9.73 23.31 -4.18
CA LYS A 56 -8.55 24.15 -3.86
C LYS A 56 -7.23 23.50 -4.23
N ALA A 57 -7.23 22.18 -4.43
CA ALA A 57 -6.04 21.47 -4.83
C ALA A 57 -5.57 21.96 -6.20
N ARG A 58 -4.26 21.95 -6.41
CA ARG A 58 -3.67 22.28 -7.71
C ARG A 58 -3.72 21.07 -8.65
N VAL A 59 -3.61 19.87 -8.08
CA VAL A 59 -3.76 18.60 -8.79
C VAL A 59 -4.64 17.64 -8.01
N LEU A 60 -5.53 16.94 -8.72
CA LEU A 60 -6.32 15.83 -8.23
C LEU A 60 -5.89 14.54 -8.94
N LEU A 61 -5.51 13.52 -8.17
CA LEU A 61 -5.27 12.17 -8.67
C LEU A 61 -6.55 11.36 -8.49
N ALA A 62 -7.18 10.97 -9.60
CA ALA A 62 -8.37 10.12 -9.59
C ALA A 62 -7.93 8.65 -9.74
N VAL A 63 -7.87 7.92 -8.64
CA VAL A 63 -7.46 6.51 -8.62
C VAL A 63 -8.64 5.62 -9.00
N ILE A 64 -8.50 4.91 -10.11
CA ILE A 64 -9.56 4.15 -10.77
C ILE A 64 -9.11 2.70 -10.88
N GLY A 65 -9.72 1.83 -10.08
CA GLY A 65 -9.52 0.38 -10.16
C GLY A 65 -10.65 -0.32 -10.90
N SER A 66 -10.62 -1.65 -10.84
CA SER A 66 -11.58 -2.51 -11.56
C SER A 66 -13.00 -2.41 -11.03
N GLU A 67 -13.18 -2.01 -9.76
CA GLU A 67 -14.48 -1.94 -9.11
C GLU A 67 -15.14 -0.56 -9.29
N TRP A 68 -14.43 0.44 -9.85
CA TRP A 68 -14.92 1.81 -10.01
C TRP A 68 -16.24 1.89 -10.81
N LEU A 69 -16.36 1.05 -11.83
CA LEU A 69 -17.50 0.99 -12.75
C LEU A 69 -18.34 -0.28 -12.58
N LYS A 70 -18.08 -1.04 -11.51
CA LYS A 70 -18.83 -2.25 -11.24
C LYS A 70 -20.28 -1.91 -10.91
N ARG A 71 -21.18 -2.69 -11.49
CA ARG A 71 -22.60 -2.63 -11.16
C ARG A 71 -22.85 -3.38 -9.86
N ASP A 72 -23.66 -2.80 -8.98
CA ASP A 72 -24.17 -3.47 -7.81
C ASP A 72 -25.16 -4.59 -8.18
N ALA A 73 -25.70 -5.29 -7.18
CA ALA A 73 -26.68 -6.36 -7.37
C ALA A 73 -27.99 -5.89 -8.03
N ARG A 74 -28.24 -4.57 -8.09
CA ARG A 74 -29.41 -3.95 -8.73
C ARG A 74 -29.09 -3.42 -10.13
N GLY A 75 -27.86 -3.58 -10.60
CA GLY A 75 -27.41 -3.12 -11.91
C GLY A 75 -26.93 -1.66 -11.93
N HIS A 76 -26.86 -0.96 -10.79
CA HIS A 76 -26.44 0.43 -10.72
C HIS A 76 -24.93 0.56 -10.50
N ARG A 77 -24.29 1.50 -11.21
CA ARG A 77 -22.89 1.87 -10.91
C ARG A 77 -22.91 3.02 -9.94
N LEU A 78 -22.08 2.97 -8.89
CA LEU A 78 -21.99 4.09 -7.94
C LEU A 78 -21.55 5.39 -8.63
N VAL A 79 -20.72 5.32 -9.67
CA VAL A 79 -20.33 6.51 -10.44
C VAL A 79 -21.53 7.21 -11.10
N ASP A 80 -22.64 6.51 -11.37
CA ASP A 80 -23.84 7.10 -11.96
C ASP A 80 -24.71 7.82 -10.89
N ASP A 81 -24.48 7.55 -9.61
CA ASP A 81 -25.18 8.22 -8.50
C ASP A 81 -24.62 9.64 -8.32
N GLU A 82 -25.50 10.64 -8.36
CA GLU A 82 -25.13 12.05 -8.15
C GLU A 82 -24.65 12.31 -6.71
N ASN A 83 -24.98 11.42 -5.76
CA ASN A 83 -24.54 11.51 -4.37
C ASN A 83 -23.21 10.79 -4.11
N ASP A 84 -22.63 10.14 -5.12
CA ASP A 84 -21.33 9.48 -4.98
C ASP A 84 -20.23 10.49 -4.70
N TRP A 85 -19.56 10.35 -3.56
CA TRP A 85 -18.52 11.28 -3.12
C TRP A 85 -17.36 11.35 -4.13
N VAL A 86 -16.97 10.21 -4.70
CA VAL A 86 -15.87 10.15 -5.66
C VAL A 86 -16.19 10.99 -6.90
N ARG A 87 -17.39 10.82 -7.48
CA ARG A 87 -17.89 11.68 -8.56
C ARG A 87 -17.95 13.14 -8.15
N ARG A 88 -18.54 13.46 -7.00
CA ARG A 88 -18.71 14.85 -6.54
C ARG A 88 -17.38 15.59 -6.37
N GLU A 89 -16.36 14.92 -5.86
CA GLU A 89 -15.01 15.48 -5.73
C GLU A 89 -14.36 15.75 -7.10
N ILE A 90 -14.49 14.81 -8.04
CA ILE A 90 -14.00 14.99 -9.42
C ILE A 90 -14.71 16.19 -10.07
N VAL A 91 -16.05 16.25 -9.99
CA VAL A 91 -16.84 17.37 -10.53
C VAL A 91 -16.41 18.69 -9.90
N ALA A 92 -16.18 18.73 -8.59
CA ALA A 92 -15.72 19.93 -7.90
C ALA A 92 -14.34 20.39 -8.40
N ALA A 93 -13.40 19.47 -8.58
CA ALA A 93 -12.08 19.75 -9.11
C ALA A 93 -12.14 20.27 -10.56
N LEU A 94 -12.92 19.61 -11.42
CA LEU A 94 -13.13 20.03 -12.81
C LEU A 94 -13.72 21.44 -12.88
N ASN A 95 -14.76 21.73 -12.09
CA ASN A 95 -15.39 23.05 -12.03
C ASN A 95 -14.47 24.14 -11.50
N ALA A 96 -13.52 23.79 -10.62
CA ALA A 96 -12.52 24.72 -10.10
C ALA A 96 -11.32 24.93 -11.05
N GLY A 97 -11.24 24.17 -12.15
CA GLY A 97 -10.08 24.17 -13.04
C GLY A 97 -8.85 23.49 -12.45
N THR A 98 -9.03 22.67 -11.40
CA THR A 98 -7.97 21.81 -10.86
C THR A 98 -7.52 20.83 -11.92
N HIS A 99 -6.21 20.61 -12.04
CA HIS A 99 -5.70 19.64 -12.98
C HIS A 99 -6.00 18.22 -12.49
N VAL A 100 -6.70 17.41 -13.29
CA VAL A 100 -7.05 16.04 -12.91
C VAL A 100 -6.17 15.06 -13.68
N ILE A 101 -5.51 14.16 -12.96
CA ILE A 101 -4.73 13.06 -13.52
C ILE A 101 -5.42 11.74 -13.14
N PRO A 102 -6.05 11.04 -14.10
CA PRO A 102 -6.54 9.70 -13.86
C PRO A 102 -5.37 8.73 -13.63
N VAL A 103 -5.48 7.88 -12.62
CA VAL A 103 -4.52 6.80 -12.32
C VAL A 103 -5.24 5.47 -12.44
N LEU A 104 -4.97 4.73 -13.50
CA LEU A 104 -5.58 3.44 -13.78
C LEU A 104 -4.82 2.33 -13.04
N VAL A 105 -5.54 1.59 -12.21
CA VAL A 105 -4.96 0.55 -11.36
C VAL A 105 -5.18 -0.83 -11.96
N GLY A 106 -4.10 -1.60 -11.99
CA GLY A 106 -4.07 -2.97 -12.48
C GLY A 106 -4.07 -3.08 -14.02
N ARG A 107 -3.86 -4.31 -14.49
CA ARG A 107 -3.68 -4.62 -15.92
C ARG A 107 -4.98 -4.73 -16.70
N THR A 108 -6.11 -4.88 -16.00
CA THR A 108 -7.44 -5.05 -16.61
C THR A 108 -8.09 -3.70 -16.95
N THR A 109 -7.61 -2.61 -16.35
CA THR A 109 -8.12 -1.25 -16.54
C THR A 109 -7.29 -0.54 -17.61
N ASP A 110 -7.33 -1.04 -18.86
CA ASP A 110 -6.46 -0.53 -19.92
C ASP A 110 -6.78 0.89 -20.38
N ARG A 111 -8.04 1.31 -20.23
CA ARG A 111 -8.57 2.63 -20.57
C ARG A 111 -9.80 2.95 -19.73
N LEU A 112 -10.07 4.23 -19.48
CA LEU A 112 -11.37 4.64 -18.95
C LEU A 112 -12.48 4.26 -19.96
N PRO A 113 -13.55 3.60 -19.52
CA PRO A 113 -14.70 3.31 -20.38
C PRO A 113 -15.44 4.56 -20.83
N ASN A 114 -15.93 4.56 -22.08
CA ASN A 114 -16.60 5.70 -22.70
C ASN A 114 -17.96 6.07 -22.07
N ASP A 115 -18.51 5.18 -21.25
CA ASP A 115 -19.82 5.31 -20.61
C ASP A 115 -19.66 5.91 -19.21
N LEU A 116 -19.17 7.14 -19.17
CA LEU A 116 -19.10 7.97 -17.96
C LEU A 116 -20.29 8.95 -17.90
N PRO A 117 -20.73 9.32 -16.69
CA PRO A 117 -21.68 10.41 -16.51
C PRO A 117 -21.24 11.70 -17.22
N PRO A 118 -22.18 12.52 -17.73
CA PRO A 118 -21.86 13.69 -18.55
C PRO A 118 -20.93 14.70 -17.89
N ASP A 119 -21.01 14.86 -16.58
CA ASP A 119 -20.26 15.84 -15.77
C ASP A 119 -18.81 15.42 -15.48
N ILE A 120 -18.46 14.15 -15.67
CA ILE A 120 -17.08 13.66 -15.55
C ILE A 120 -16.57 13.03 -16.85
N LYS A 121 -17.34 13.15 -17.94
CA LYS A 121 -17.01 12.56 -19.24
C LYS A 121 -15.71 13.11 -19.83
N ASP A 122 -15.34 14.34 -19.47
CA ASP A 122 -14.10 14.97 -19.90
C ASP A 122 -12.84 14.25 -19.44
N LEU A 123 -12.93 13.39 -18.41
CA LEU A 123 -11.82 12.52 -17.98
C LEU A 123 -11.29 11.63 -19.12
N LEU A 124 -12.13 11.31 -20.12
CA LEU A 124 -11.72 10.52 -21.29
C LEU A 124 -10.69 11.24 -22.17
N ASN A 125 -10.60 12.56 -22.05
CA ASN A 125 -9.68 13.39 -22.83
C ASN A 125 -8.38 13.70 -22.06
N PHE A 126 -8.23 13.19 -20.84
CA PHE A 126 -7.06 13.46 -20.01
C PHE A 126 -5.99 12.40 -20.16
N ASN A 127 -4.73 12.84 -20.10
CA ASN A 127 -3.60 11.92 -20.00
C ASN A 127 -3.67 11.20 -18.66
N TYR A 128 -3.56 9.87 -18.68
CA TYR A 128 -3.59 9.04 -17.48
C TYR A 128 -2.21 8.49 -17.13
N ARG A 129 -2.05 8.10 -15.87
CA ARG A 129 -0.94 7.27 -15.37
C ARG A 129 -1.43 5.86 -15.05
N ARG A 130 -0.52 4.90 -15.01
CA ARG A 130 -0.80 3.52 -14.62
C ARG A 130 -0.15 3.21 -13.28
N PHE A 131 -0.79 2.35 -12.52
CA PHE A 131 -0.26 1.79 -11.29
C PHE A 131 -0.55 0.29 -11.19
N ASP A 132 0.51 -0.51 -11.04
CA ASP A 132 0.50 -1.92 -10.71
C ASP A 132 1.48 -2.15 -9.55
N HIS A 133 1.05 -2.87 -8.52
CA HIS A 133 1.88 -3.12 -7.34
C HIS A 133 3.23 -3.79 -7.69
N ARG A 134 3.27 -4.60 -8.75
CA ARG A 134 4.50 -5.28 -9.21
C ARG A 134 5.49 -4.34 -9.89
N GLU A 135 5.02 -3.18 -10.35
CA GLU A 135 5.82 -2.17 -11.06
C GLU A 135 5.89 -0.86 -10.27
N ALA A 136 5.48 -0.88 -9.00
CA ALA A 136 5.35 0.30 -8.16
C ALA A 136 6.65 1.12 -8.07
N GLU A 137 7.82 0.46 -7.97
CA GLU A 137 9.11 1.13 -7.90
C GLU A 137 9.39 2.02 -9.12
N ALA A 138 8.92 1.62 -10.31
CA ALA A 138 9.09 2.39 -11.53
C ALA A 138 7.97 3.42 -11.74
N GLN A 139 6.74 3.06 -11.36
CA GLN A 139 5.54 3.85 -11.67
C GLN A 139 5.26 4.96 -10.64
N LEU A 140 5.62 4.77 -9.37
CA LEU A 140 5.46 5.81 -8.34
C LEU A 140 6.28 7.08 -8.67
N PRO A 141 7.57 7.00 -9.05
CA PRO A 141 8.32 8.17 -9.51
C PRO A 141 7.68 8.86 -10.73
N GLN A 142 7.07 8.10 -11.65
CA GLN A 142 6.42 8.68 -12.84
C GLN A 142 5.12 9.42 -12.49
N ILE A 143 4.39 8.93 -11.48
CA ILE A 143 3.21 9.63 -10.94
C ILE A 143 3.66 10.91 -10.22
N ALA A 144 4.71 10.84 -9.40
CA ALA A 144 5.29 11.99 -8.72
C ALA A 144 5.80 13.07 -9.70
N ALA A 145 6.49 12.66 -10.76
CA ALA A 145 6.95 13.56 -11.81
C ALA A 145 5.79 14.27 -12.52
N ALA A 146 4.71 13.54 -12.85
CA ALA A 146 3.52 14.14 -13.45
C ALA A 146 2.86 15.18 -12.52
N VAL A 147 2.86 14.90 -11.22
CA VAL A 147 2.38 15.86 -10.20
C VAL A 147 3.28 17.10 -10.14
N GLN A 148 4.60 16.96 -10.20
CA GLN A 148 5.54 18.09 -10.23
C GLN A 148 5.44 18.92 -11.51
N GLU A 149 5.20 18.30 -12.68
CA GLU A 149 4.97 19.04 -13.93
C GLU A 149 3.79 20.01 -13.82
N VAL A 150 2.72 19.58 -13.12
CA VAL A 150 1.53 20.40 -12.85
C VAL A 150 1.78 21.41 -11.73
N VAL A 151 2.63 21.05 -10.77
CA VAL A 151 2.89 21.83 -9.56
C VAL A 151 4.41 22.06 -9.43
N PRO A 152 5.02 22.94 -10.25
CA PRO A 152 6.49 23.08 -10.32
C PRO A 152 7.19 23.53 -9.03
N GLY A 153 6.42 23.98 -8.03
CA GLY A 153 6.94 24.39 -6.72
C GLY A 153 7.09 23.23 -5.73
N LEU A 154 6.72 22.00 -6.08
CA LEU A 154 6.90 20.83 -5.23
C LEU A 154 8.35 20.36 -5.29
N ILE A 155 9.01 20.39 -4.13
CA ILE A 155 10.38 19.91 -3.96
C ILE A 155 10.32 18.43 -3.62
N ASP A 156 10.92 17.59 -4.45
CA ASP A 156 11.12 16.17 -4.12
C ASP A 156 12.25 16.04 -3.10
N ASN A 157 11.89 15.75 -1.86
CA ASN A 157 12.84 15.58 -0.77
C ASN A 157 13.58 14.23 -0.81
N THR A 158 13.25 13.35 -1.76
CA THR A 158 13.95 12.08 -1.97
C THR A 158 15.22 12.24 -2.80
N GLU A 159 15.30 13.27 -3.67
CA GLU A 159 16.51 13.55 -4.46
C GLU A 159 17.59 14.31 -3.68
N GLN A 160 17.21 15.06 -2.63
CA GLN A 160 18.15 15.84 -1.79
C GLN A 160 18.63 15.10 -0.53
N LYS A 161 18.15 13.88 -0.30
CA LYS A 161 18.63 13.05 0.79
C LYS A 161 19.75 12.16 0.24
N PRO A 162 20.99 12.17 0.79
CA PRO A 162 21.79 10.95 0.71
C PRO A 162 20.90 9.82 1.24
N GLU A 163 21.05 8.59 0.74
CA GLU A 163 20.32 7.39 1.20
C GLU A 163 19.86 7.58 2.64
N PRO A 164 18.55 7.40 2.93
CA PRO A 164 18.03 7.69 4.26
C PRO A 164 19.00 7.08 5.27
N PRO A 165 19.43 7.81 6.32
CA PRO A 165 20.22 7.18 7.36
C PRO A 165 19.43 5.92 7.72
N SER A 166 20.08 4.76 7.53
CA SER A 166 19.55 3.45 7.89
C SER A 166 18.69 3.65 9.11
N MET A 167 17.37 3.50 8.96
CA MET A 167 16.43 3.59 10.07
C MET A 167 17.01 2.65 11.10
N ALA A 168 17.59 3.21 12.17
CA ALA A 168 18.54 2.49 13.00
C ALA A 168 17.85 1.24 13.55
N GLY A 169 18.17 0.11 12.94
CA GLY A 169 17.41 -1.12 12.95
C GLY A 169 18.11 -2.08 11.99
N THR A 170 18.37 -3.30 12.45
CA THR A 170 19.21 -4.25 11.72
C THR A 170 18.51 -4.59 10.40
N THR A 171 19.12 -4.20 9.28
CA THR A 171 18.61 -4.47 7.93
C THR A 171 19.45 -5.57 7.32
N SER A 172 18.81 -6.64 6.84
CA SER A 172 19.46 -7.71 6.08
C SER A 172 18.77 -7.87 4.74
N THR A 173 19.57 -7.91 3.67
CA THR A 173 19.08 -8.09 2.30
C THR A 173 19.86 -9.18 1.57
N ASN A 174 19.17 -10.01 0.77
CA ASN A 174 19.73 -11.01 -0.17
C ASN A 174 20.92 -11.81 0.39
N GLN A 175 20.65 -12.97 1.00
CA GLN A 175 21.69 -13.84 1.55
C GLN A 175 21.73 -15.23 0.89
N SER A 176 22.93 -15.66 0.50
CA SER A 176 23.24 -17.04 0.15
C SER A 176 23.62 -17.81 1.43
N GLY A 177 22.65 -18.46 2.07
CA GLY A 177 22.83 -19.24 3.29
C GLY A 177 21.92 -18.79 4.44
N GLY A 178 22.11 -19.38 5.62
CA GLY A 178 21.39 -18.99 6.83
C GLY A 178 21.82 -17.62 7.33
N SER A 179 20.87 -16.78 7.71
CA SER A 179 21.07 -15.43 8.22
C SER A 179 20.76 -15.37 9.71
N THR A 180 21.72 -14.98 10.55
CA THR A 180 21.48 -14.69 11.97
C THR A 180 21.58 -13.20 12.21
N ILE A 181 20.49 -12.61 12.70
CA ILE A 181 20.31 -11.18 12.89
C ILE A 181 20.16 -10.94 14.39
N GLY A 182 21.12 -10.25 15.00
CA GLY A 182 21.03 -9.82 16.40
C GLY A 182 20.29 -8.50 16.52
N THR A 183 19.35 -8.39 17.45
CA THR A 183 18.72 -7.11 17.80
C THR A 183 19.38 -6.55 19.05
N GLN A 184 20.02 -5.39 18.94
CA GLN A 184 20.52 -4.63 20.10
C GLN A 184 19.65 -3.39 20.29
N GLY A 185 18.80 -3.44 21.32
CA GLY A 185 18.21 -2.22 21.91
C GLY A 185 16.85 -1.78 21.36
N GLY A 186 15.90 -2.69 21.19
CA GLY A 186 14.48 -2.31 21.04
C GLY A 186 14.11 -1.61 19.74
N ARG A 187 14.84 -1.87 18.66
CA ARG A 187 14.65 -1.24 17.35
C ARG A 187 13.85 -2.13 16.41
N SER A 188 13.18 -1.55 15.42
CA SER A 188 12.54 -2.31 14.33
C SER A 188 13.57 -3.10 13.52
N VAL A 189 13.15 -4.24 12.99
CA VAL A 189 13.99 -5.13 12.16
C VAL A 189 13.36 -5.23 10.79
N ASN A 190 14.16 -5.10 9.75
CA ASN A 190 13.69 -5.23 8.38
C ASN A 190 14.55 -6.24 7.61
N VAL A 191 13.95 -7.35 7.20
CA VAL A 191 14.58 -8.39 6.39
C VAL A 191 13.86 -8.43 5.05
N THR A 192 14.56 -8.10 3.97
CA THR A 192 13.94 -7.98 2.64
C THR A 192 14.75 -8.71 1.58
N GLY A 193 14.10 -9.16 0.51
CA GLY A 193 14.75 -9.90 -0.57
C GLY A 193 14.85 -11.40 -0.31
N ASP A 194 15.46 -12.13 -1.24
CA ASP A 194 15.41 -13.59 -1.23
C ASP A 194 16.52 -14.18 -0.36
N HIS A 195 16.13 -15.09 0.54
CA HIS A 195 17.05 -15.79 1.42
C HIS A 195 17.05 -17.29 1.06
N GLN A 196 18.21 -17.78 0.61
CA GLN A 196 18.34 -19.19 0.22
C GLN A 196 18.51 -20.16 1.40
N GLY A 197 18.60 -19.66 2.64
CA GLY A 197 18.64 -20.45 3.86
C GLY A 197 17.81 -19.84 5.01
N GLY A 198 17.85 -20.45 6.19
CA GLY A 198 17.01 -20.09 7.34
C GLY A 198 17.28 -18.67 7.85
N THR A 199 16.23 -18.00 8.36
CA THR A 199 16.35 -16.67 8.98
C THR A 199 16.19 -16.78 10.49
N HIS A 200 17.24 -16.46 11.24
CA HIS A 200 17.25 -16.47 12.70
C HIS A 200 17.36 -15.03 13.22
N LEU A 201 16.32 -14.53 13.88
CA LEU A 201 16.34 -13.29 14.63
C LEU A 201 16.55 -13.62 16.11
N SER A 202 17.53 -13.01 16.75
CA SER A 202 17.82 -13.22 18.17
C SER A 202 17.89 -11.90 18.92
N GLY A 203 17.04 -11.76 19.95
CA GLY A 203 16.99 -10.64 20.88
C GLY A 203 15.62 -9.97 20.96
N ASP A 204 15.42 -9.21 22.04
CA ASP A 204 14.15 -8.52 22.31
C ASP A 204 13.94 -7.35 21.34
N THR A 205 12.74 -7.29 20.77
CA THR A 205 12.37 -6.28 19.77
C THR A 205 11.17 -5.48 20.27
N HIS A 206 11.35 -4.16 20.32
CA HIS A 206 10.28 -3.24 20.72
C HIS A 206 9.62 -2.52 19.54
N GLY A 207 10.28 -2.50 18.37
CA GLY A 207 9.70 -2.04 17.12
C GLY A 207 9.11 -3.18 16.29
N ASP A 208 8.54 -2.83 15.13
CA ASP A 208 8.01 -3.84 14.21
C ASP A 208 9.10 -4.69 13.58
N VAL A 209 8.79 -5.97 13.37
CA VAL A 209 9.59 -6.90 12.56
C VAL A 209 8.91 -7.05 11.21
N HIS A 210 9.59 -6.62 10.16
CA HIS A 210 9.12 -6.79 8.78
C HIS A 210 10.04 -7.77 8.05
N ILE A 211 9.44 -8.80 7.47
CA ILE A 211 10.15 -9.91 6.87
C ILE A 211 9.49 -10.19 5.51
N SER A 212 10.16 -9.82 4.42
CA SER A 212 9.65 -9.94 3.06
C SER A 212 10.61 -10.68 2.12
N GLY A 213 10.12 -11.14 0.97
CA GLY A 213 10.88 -11.95 0.00
C GLY A 213 10.77 -13.46 0.23
N ASP A 214 11.29 -14.24 -0.73
CA ASP A 214 11.15 -15.69 -0.74
C ASP A 214 12.15 -16.35 0.23
N ARG A 215 11.68 -17.35 0.99
CA ARG A 215 12.50 -18.13 1.92
C ARG A 215 12.44 -19.59 1.58
N ARG A 216 13.62 -20.22 1.50
CA ARG A 216 13.73 -21.67 1.27
C ARG A 216 13.69 -22.52 2.54
N ASP A 217 13.95 -21.92 3.69
CA ASP A 217 13.99 -22.56 5.00
C ASP A 217 13.13 -21.79 6.02
N GLY A 218 13.05 -22.32 7.24
CA GLY A 218 12.28 -21.76 8.34
C GLY A 218 12.74 -20.38 8.82
N ILE A 219 11.85 -19.70 9.54
CA ILE A 219 12.11 -18.44 10.24
C ILE A 219 12.05 -18.74 11.74
N HIS A 220 13.09 -18.35 12.47
CA HIS A 220 13.17 -18.49 13.91
C HIS A 220 13.34 -17.11 14.53
N ILE A 221 12.39 -16.67 15.35
CA ILE A 221 12.48 -15.42 16.11
C ILE A 221 12.54 -15.77 17.59
N ASP A 222 13.70 -15.53 18.20
CA ASP A 222 13.96 -15.72 19.63
C ASP A 222 14.01 -14.35 20.33
N GLY A 223 13.32 -14.21 21.46
CA GLY A 223 13.19 -12.98 22.24
C GLY A 223 11.77 -12.40 22.28
N ASP A 224 11.52 -11.49 23.21
CA ASP A 224 10.23 -10.83 23.39
C ASP A 224 9.96 -9.83 22.26
N GLN A 225 8.83 -9.99 21.57
CA GLN A 225 8.36 -9.08 20.53
C GLN A 225 7.21 -8.23 21.08
N SER A 226 7.42 -6.91 21.19
CA SER A 226 6.33 -5.98 21.59
C SER A 226 5.75 -5.16 20.43
N GLY A 227 6.43 -5.13 19.28
CA GLY A 227 5.88 -4.61 18.02
C GLY A 227 5.12 -5.67 17.22
N GLY A 228 4.56 -5.26 16.08
CA GLY A 228 3.92 -6.18 15.13
C GLY A 228 4.94 -6.99 14.33
N THR A 229 4.60 -8.22 13.99
CA THR A 229 5.41 -9.07 13.11
C THR A 229 4.67 -9.26 11.79
N ASN A 230 5.25 -8.77 10.70
CA ASN A 230 4.65 -8.79 9.37
C ASN A 230 5.49 -9.65 8.42
N TYR A 231 4.85 -10.64 7.81
CA TYR A 231 5.45 -11.50 6.79
C TYR A 231 4.83 -11.23 5.42
N GLY A 232 5.67 -10.96 4.42
CA GLY A 232 5.25 -10.71 3.03
C GLY A 232 6.13 -11.45 2.01
N GLY A 233 5.73 -12.65 1.60
CA GLY A 233 6.46 -13.45 0.60
C GLY A 233 6.09 -14.94 0.68
N ALA A 234 6.55 -15.75 -0.27
CA ALA A 234 6.37 -17.20 -0.19
C ALA A 234 7.39 -17.79 0.80
N ILE A 235 6.90 -18.44 1.85
CA ILE A 235 7.73 -19.26 2.73
C ILE A 235 7.63 -20.68 2.19
N ASN A 236 8.65 -21.15 1.46
CA ASN A 236 8.76 -22.57 1.13
C ASN A 236 9.27 -23.29 2.39
N THR A 237 8.35 -23.68 3.26
CA THR A 237 8.65 -24.35 4.52
C THR A 237 9.06 -25.80 4.27
N GLY A 238 10.34 -26.02 3.93
CA GLY A 238 11.02 -27.26 4.32
C GLY A 238 11.30 -27.30 5.83
N GLY A 239 11.42 -26.11 6.47
CA GLY A 239 11.55 -25.91 7.91
C GLY A 239 10.40 -25.09 8.50
N GLY A 240 10.04 -25.34 9.76
CA GLY A 240 8.95 -24.65 10.45
C GLY A 240 9.22 -23.17 10.72
N THR A 241 8.15 -22.39 10.94
CA THR A 241 8.25 -21.00 11.43
C THR A 241 8.00 -20.98 12.93
N PHE A 242 8.98 -20.48 13.69
CA PHE A 242 8.93 -20.35 15.14
C PHE A 242 9.02 -18.87 15.51
N ILE A 243 8.02 -18.40 16.25
CA ILE A 243 7.98 -17.05 16.82
C ILE A 243 7.93 -17.24 18.33
N GLY A 244 8.85 -16.61 19.05
CA GLY A 244 8.82 -16.52 20.50
C GLY A 244 7.61 -15.74 21.02
N SER A 245 7.71 -15.27 22.26
CA SER A 245 6.65 -14.48 22.89
C SER A 245 6.35 -13.19 22.10
N SER A 246 5.13 -13.05 21.58
CA SER A 246 4.67 -11.83 20.90
C SER A 246 3.50 -11.18 21.65
N ARG A 247 3.63 -9.88 21.90
CA ARG A 247 2.56 -9.02 22.44
C ARG A 247 1.84 -8.22 21.34
N GLY A 248 2.41 -8.17 20.12
CA GLY A 248 1.85 -7.47 18.97
C GLY A 248 1.13 -8.41 18.00
N ASN A 249 0.46 -7.84 17.00
CA ASN A 249 -0.21 -8.63 15.97
C ASN A 249 0.82 -9.34 15.09
N VAL A 250 0.59 -10.62 14.81
CA VAL A 250 1.33 -11.39 13.81
C VAL A 250 0.48 -11.47 12.55
N HIS A 251 1.01 -10.96 11.44
CA HIS A 251 0.35 -11.00 10.14
C HIS A 251 1.18 -11.84 9.17
N THR A 252 0.64 -12.98 8.76
CA THR A 252 1.21 -13.82 7.70
C THR A 252 0.47 -13.53 6.40
N GLY A 253 1.14 -12.93 5.42
CA GLY A 253 0.55 -12.73 4.08
C GLY A 253 0.11 -14.06 3.48
N SER A 254 -1.09 -14.12 2.90
CA SER A 254 -1.69 -15.35 2.39
C SER A 254 -0.90 -15.92 1.20
N GLY A 255 -0.10 -16.94 1.46
CA GLY A 255 0.50 -17.83 0.47
C GLY A 255 0.44 -19.26 1.00
N ALA A 256 -0.43 -20.09 0.40
CA ALA A 256 -0.59 -21.54 0.58
C ALA A 256 -0.09 -22.13 1.92
N GLN A 257 -0.87 -21.97 2.99
CA GLN A 257 -0.73 -22.80 4.19
C GLN A 257 -1.83 -23.86 4.16
N PHE A 258 -1.48 -25.14 4.04
CA PHE A 258 -2.14 -26.34 4.60
C PHE A 258 -1.65 -27.60 3.87
N ASN A 259 -0.72 -28.33 4.48
CA ASN A 259 -0.51 -29.78 4.41
C ASN A 259 0.66 -30.07 5.36
N THR A 260 0.64 -30.91 6.38
CA THR A 260 -0.27 -31.96 6.85
C THR A 260 -0.08 -32.01 8.38
N LEU A 261 -1.15 -32.13 9.15
CA LEU A 261 -1.03 -32.60 10.54
C LEU A 261 -0.41 -34.00 10.51
N PRO A 262 0.57 -34.33 11.36
CA PRO A 262 0.87 -35.74 11.63
C PRO A 262 -0.39 -36.32 12.28
N THR A 263 -0.96 -37.36 11.68
CA THR A 263 -1.91 -38.20 12.39
C THR A 263 -1.18 -38.84 13.57
N ASP A 264 -1.64 -38.54 14.78
CA ASP A 264 -1.39 -39.37 15.95
C ASP A 264 -1.89 -40.79 15.64
N ASP A 265 -0.97 -41.72 15.42
CA ASP A 265 -1.19 -43.16 15.63
C ASP A 265 0.06 -43.68 16.34
N ASP A 266 -0.09 -43.85 17.65
CA ASP A 266 0.83 -44.57 18.55
C ASP A 266 0.49 -46.10 18.47
N PRO A 267 1.21 -47.00 19.15
CA PRO A 267 2.13 -47.99 18.58
C PRO A 267 1.61 -49.46 18.65
N ASP A 268 2.38 -50.37 18.05
CA ASP A 268 2.47 -51.84 18.30
C ASP A 268 1.18 -52.68 18.48
N ASP A 269 0.88 -53.58 17.52
CA ASP A 269 0.76 -55.04 17.78
C ASP A 269 0.39 -55.89 16.53
N GLU A 270 0.95 -57.10 16.47
CA GLU A 270 0.58 -58.28 15.65
C GLU A 270 0.94 -58.35 14.14
N GLN A 271 2.17 -58.80 13.82
CA GLN A 271 2.49 -60.20 13.40
C GLN A 271 3.94 -60.36 12.95
#